data_AF-A0A1J0KRV6-F1
#
_entry.id   AF-A0A1J0KRV6-F1
#
_cell.length_a   1.000
_cell.length_b   1.000
_cell.length_c   1.000
_cell.angle_alpha   90.00
_cell.angle_beta   90.00
_cell.angle_gamma   90.00
#
_symmetry.space_group_name_H-M   'P 1'
#
loop_
_entity.id
_entity.type
_entity.pdbx_description
1 polymer ?
#
loop_
_entity_poly.entity_id
_entity_poly.type
_entity_poly.pdbx_seq_one_letter_code
_entity_poly.pdbx_strand_id
1 'polypeptide(L)'
;MLPCPWVYCEVGKAIAKKADKNNPFSKWIDTYASEEFEDIVNEAISIFDDLANKATKEIQNKMLDAFYTSTVLEWHFWNDAYDKTEFDKISNF
;
A
#
# COMPACT_ATOMS: atom_id res chain seq x y z
N MET A 1 6.26 -5.64 2.40
CA MET A 1 5.81 -5.97 1.03
C MET A 1 4.29 -5.93 0.92
N LEU A 2 3.54 -6.83 1.56
CA LEU A 2 2.07 -6.91 1.39
C LEU A 2 1.29 -5.60 1.66
N PRO A 3 1.62 -4.78 2.69
CA PRO A 3 0.87 -3.56 2.97
C PRO A 3 0.82 -2.57 1.81
N CYS A 4 1.86 -2.48 1.00
CA CYS A 4 1.95 -1.52 -0.10
C CYS A 4 0.83 -1.72 -1.15
N PRO A 5 0.75 -2.86 -1.87
CA PRO A 5 -0.31 -3.07 -2.86
C PRO A 5 -1.71 -3.09 -2.22
N TRP A 6 -1.84 -3.56 -0.97
CA TRP A 6 -3.12 -3.59 -0.28
C TRP A 6 -3.65 -2.18 0.03
N VAL A 7 -2.83 -1.32 0.62
CA VAL A 7 -3.19 0.08 0.91
C VAL A 7 -3.58 0.81 -0.38
N TYR A 8 -2.81 0.64 -1.46
CA TYR A 8 -3.11 1.25 -2.75
C TYR A 8 -4.46 0.77 -3.32
N CYS A 9 -4.76 -0.53 -3.22
CA CYS A 9 -6.02 -1.09 -3.67
C CYS A 9 -7.23 -0.49 -2.92
N GLU A 10 -7.16 -0.46 -1.58
CA GLU A 10 -8.22 0.10 -0.74
C GLU A 10 -8.42 1.60 -0.99
N VAL A 11 -7.33 2.37 -1.08
CA VAL A 11 -7.37 3.81 -1.36
C VAL A 11 -7.91 4.08 -2.77
N GLY A 12 -7.43 3.35 -3.79
CA GLY A 12 -7.89 3.46 -5.17
C GLY A 12 -9.40 3.26 -5.27
N LYS A 13 -9.91 2.16 -4.71
CA LYS A 13 -11.35 1.86 -4.63
C LYS A 13 -12.14 2.91 -3.86
N ALA A 14 -11.61 3.40 -2.74
CA ALA A 14 -12.27 4.43 -1.94
C ALA A 14 -12.40 5.75 -2.69
N ILE A 15 -11.38 6.13 -3.47
CA ILE A 15 -11.38 7.32 -4.32
C ILE A 15 -12.31 7.12 -5.52
N ALA A 16 -12.27 5.97 -6.19
CA ALA A 16 -13.11 5.67 -7.36
C ALA A 16 -14.60 5.85 -7.09
N LYS A 17 -15.07 5.54 -5.87
CA LYS A 17 -16.46 5.75 -5.43
C LYS A 17 -16.90 7.22 -5.39
N LYS A 18 -15.96 8.16 -5.36
CA LYS A 18 -16.20 9.60 -5.13
C LYS A 18 -15.63 10.50 -6.23
N ALA A 19 -14.76 9.96 -7.10
CA ALA A 19 -14.03 10.74 -8.08
C ALA A 19 -14.93 11.23 -9.22
N ASP A 20 -14.73 12.48 -9.63
CA ASP A 20 -15.38 13.04 -10.81
C ASP A 20 -14.84 12.43 -12.11
N LYS A 21 -15.68 12.39 -13.14
CA LYS A 21 -15.31 11.87 -14.48
C LYS A 21 -14.13 12.61 -15.13
N ASN A 22 -13.90 13.87 -14.75
CA ASN A 22 -12.83 14.70 -15.29
C ASN A 22 -11.63 14.82 -14.34
N ASN A 23 -11.48 13.89 -13.40
CA ASN A 23 -10.36 13.90 -12.46
C ASN A 23 -9.03 13.71 -13.21
N PRO A 24 -8.04 14.63 -13.08
CA PRO A 24 -6.76 14.52 -13.77
C PRO A 24 -5.94 13.28 -13.39
N PHE A 25 -6.27 12.64 -12.26
CA PHE A 25 -5.62 11.43 -11.76
C PHE A 25 -6.39 10.15 -12.07
N SER A 26 -7.38 10.19 -12.99
CA SER A 26 -8.22 9.03 -13.33
C SER A 26 -7.42 7.76 -13.62
N LYS A 27 -6.34 7.84 -14.41
CA LYS A 27 -5.48 6.68 -14.71
C LYS A 27 -4.90 6.00 -13.48
N TRP A 28 -4.48 6.79 -12.48
CA TRP A 28 -3.94 6.26 -11.23
C TRP A 28 -5.06 5.55 -10.46
N ILE A 29 -6.22 6.19 -10.36
CA ILE A 29 -7.40 5.65 -9.67
C ILE A 29 -7.85 4.34 -10.35
N ASP A 30 -7.99 4.35 -11.68
CA ASP A 30 -8.43 3.20 -12.49
C ASP A 30 -7.47 2.03 -12.32
N THR A 31 -6.15 2.28 -12.25
CA THR A 31 -5.15 1.23 -12.04
C THR A 31 -5.35 0.54 -10.70
N TYR A 32 -5.38 1.31 -9.60
CA TYR A 32 -5.44 0.73 -8.25
C TYR A 32 -6.85 0.32 -7.82
N ALA A 33 -7.89 0.77 -8.52
CA ALA A 33 -9.27 0.32 -8.32
C ALA A 33 -9.69 -0.80 -9.28
N SER A 34 -8.81 -1.24 -10.18
CA SER A 34 -9.12 -2.30 -11.14
C SER A 34 -9.29 -3.66 -10.45
N GLU A 35 -10.16 -4.50 -11.02
CA GLU A 35 -10.32 -5.90 -10.61
C GLU A 35 -9.00 -6.67 -10.79
N GLU A 36 -8.27 -6.39 -11.87
CA GLU A 36 -6.97 -7.02 -12.17
C GLU A 36 -5.94 -6.76 -11.06
N PHE A 37 -5.87 -5.54 -10.54
CA PHE A 37 -4.98 -5.22 -9.43
C PHE A 37 -5.46 -5.80 -8.10
N GLU A 38 -6.78 -5.82 -7.88
CA GLU A 38 -7.38 -6.47 -6.71
C GLU A 38 -7.07 -7.98 -6.67
N ASP A 39 -7.12 -8.67 -7.80
CA ASP A 39 -6.81 -10.11 -7.87
C ASP A 39 -5.37 -10.40 -7.44
N ILE A 40 -4.41 -9.56 -7.87
CA ILE A 40 -3.00 -9.65 -7.44
C ILE A 40 -2.86 -9.44 -5.93
N VAL A 41 -3.60 -8.46 -5.37
CA VAL A 41 -3.60 -8.18 -3.93
C VAL A 41 -4.17 -9.37 -3.16
N ASN A 42 -5.30 -9.93 -3.62
CA ASN A 42 -5.95 -11.07 -2.99
C ASN A 42 -5.07 -12.33 -3.03
N GLU A 43 -4.35 -12.56 -4.12
CA GLU A 43 -3.36 -13.64 -4.19
C GLU A 43 -2.24 -13.45 -3.16
N ALA A 44 -1.71 -12.23 -3.04
CA ALA A 44 -0.67 -11.92 -2.06
C ALA A 44 -1.15 -12.09 -0.61
N ILE A 45 -2.41 -11.73 -0.32
CA ILE A 45 -3.06 -11.97 0.98
C ILE A 45 -3.15 -13.48 1.24
N SER A 46 -3.64 -14.26 0.28
CA SER A 46 -3.77 -15.71 0.43
C SER A 46 -2.43 -16.38 0.73
N ILE A 47 -1.36 -15.98 0.03
CA ILE A 47 0.00 -16.49 0.29
C ILE A 47 0.46 -16.12 1.69
N PHE A 48 0.22 -14.88 2.12
CA PHE A 48 0.58 -14.42 3.47
C PHE A 48 -0.16 -15.21 4.55
N ASP A 49 -1.46 -15.43 4.39
CA ASP A 49 -2.29 -16.18 5.33
C ASP A 49 -1.84 -17.65 5.41
N ASP A 50 -1.53 -18.28 4.27
CA ASP A 50 -1.00 -19.65 4.22
C ASP A 50 0.33 -19.79 4.96
N LEU A 51 1.21 -18.79 4.87
CA LEU A 51 2.47 -18.75 5.60
C LEU A 51 2.24 -18.50 7.09
N ALA A 52 1.34 -17.57 7.44
CA ALA A 52 1.01 -17.25 8.82
C ALA A 52 0.42 -18.47 9.56
N ASN A 53 -0.44 -19.24 8.90
CA ASN A 53 -1.06 -20.45 9.45
C ASN A 53 -0.04 -21.56 9.77
N LYS A 54 1.09 -21.59 9.06
CA LYS A 54 2.18 -22.56 9.28
C LYS A 54 3.25 -22.05 10.24
N ALA A 55 3.20 -20.77 10.62
CA ALA A 55 4.20 -20.12 11.44
C ALA A 55 3.94 -20.34 12.94
N THR A 56 5.00 -20.25 13.74
CA THR A 56 4.87 -20.21 15.20
C THR A 56 4.25 -18.88 15.64
N LYS A 57 3.71 -18.83 16.87
CA LYS A 57 3.13 -17.60 17.39
C LYS A 57 4.11 -16.42 17.44
N GLU A 58 5.38 -16.71 17.74
CA GLU A 58 6.44 -15.69 17.74
C GLU A 58 6.64 -15.09 16.34
N ILE A 59 6.66 -15.93 15.30
CA ILE A 59 6.80 -15.46 13.92
C ILE A 59 5.54 -14.72 13.46
N GLN A 60 4.35 -15.19 13.82
CA GLN A 60 3.11 -14.45 13.53
C GLN A 60 3.12 -13.04 14.13
N ASN A 61 3.60 -12.88 15.36
CA ASN A 61 3.72 -11.55 15.97
C ASN A 61 4.71 -10.67 15.18
N LYS A 62 5.87 -11.21 14.78
CA LYS A 62 6.83 -10.48 13.93
C LYS A 62 6.24 -10.11 12.56
N MET A 63 5.42 -10.97 11.96
CA MET A 63 4.71 -10.70 10.72
C MET A 63 3.73 -9.53 10.89
N LEU A 64 2.97 -9.51 11.99
CA LEU A 64 2.05 -8.42 12.33
C LEU A 64 2.80 -7.10 12.57
N ASP A 65 3.90 -7.13 13.32
CA ASP A 65 4.73 -5.94 13.56
C ASP A 65 5.25 -5.37 12.24
N ALA A 66 5.81 -6.22 11.38
CA ALA A 66 6.31 -5.80 10.06
C ALA A 66 5.17 -5.26 9.17
N PHE A 67 3.98 -5.86 9.23
CA PHE A 67 2.81 -5.37 8.51
C PHE A 67 2.41 -3.98 8.99
N TYR A 68 2.25 -3.79 10.31
CA TYR A 68 1.89 -2.53 10.92
C TYR A 68 2.91 -1.42 10.61
N THR A 69 4.20 -1.69 10.82
CA THR A 69 5.27 -0.73 10.53
C THR A 69 5.26 -0.32 9.07
N SER A 70 5.10 -1.27 8.14
CA SER A 70 5.04 -0.94 6.71
C SER A 70 3.82 -0.07 6.37
N THR A 71 2.65 -0.33 6.96
CA THR A 71 1.45 0.51 6.77
C THR A 71 1.67 1.93 7.29
N VAL A 72 2.35 2.10 8.42
CA VAL A 72 2.74 3.42 8.94
C VAL A 72 3.70 4.13 7.98
N LEU A 73 4.65 3.40 7.40
CA LEU A 73 5.57 3.95 6.39
C LEU A 73 4.84 4.37 5.11
N GLU A 74 3.80 3.66 4.66
CA GLU A 74 2.96 4.10 3.54
C GLU A 74 2.27 5.44 3.84
N TRP A 75 1.78 5.63 5.07
CA TRP A 75 1.23 6.93 5.47
C TRP A 75 2.28 8.05 5.40
N HIS A 76 3.49 7.79 5.92
CA HIS A 76 4.59 8.74 5.81
C HIS A 76 4.97 9.03 4.37
N PHE A 77 5.00 8.02 3.49
CA PHE A 77 5.29 8.20 2.07
C PHE A 77 4.34 9.21 1.42
N TRP A 78 3.03 9.11 1.69
CA TRP A 78 2.05 10.08 1.19
C TRP A 78 2.23 11.46 1.82
N ASN A 79 2.47 11.52 3.14
CA ASN A 79 2.68 12.78 3.84
C ASN A 79 3.91 13.52 3.32
N ASP A 80 5.02 12.83 3.14
CA ASP A 80 6.27 13.39 2.65
C ASP A 80 6.14 13.92 1.22
N ALA A 81 5.42 13.20 0.35
CA ALA A 81 5.11 13.68 -0.99
C ALA A 81 4.25 14.95 -0.98
N TYR A 82 3.28 15.03 -0.06
CA TYR A 82 2.40 16.18 0.09
C TYR A 82 3.15 17.41 0.63
N ASP A 83 3.95 17.21 1.68
CA ASP A 83 4.77 18.25 2.31
C ASP A 83 6.03 18.61 1.50
N LYS A 84 6.31 17.84 0.43
CA LYS A 84 7.52 17.93 -0.40
C LYS A 84 8.78 17.84 0.47
N THR A 85 8.77 16.89 1.42
CA THR A 85 9.88 16.64 2.33
C THR A 85 11.14 16.33 1.53
N GLU A 86 12.17 17.16 1.70
CA GLU A 86 13.52 16.87 1.20
C GLU A 86 14.33 16.26 2.34
N PHE A 87 14.75 15.02 2.18
CA PHE A 87 15.75 14.40 3.04
C PHE A 87 17.14 14.83 2.56
N ASP A 88 18.03 15.17 3.50
CA ASP A 88 19.39 15.68 3.30
C ASP A 88 19.74 16.05 1.85
N LYS A 89 19.88 17.35 1.56
CA LYS A 89 20.47 17.80 0.30
C LYS A 89 21.80 17.09 0.15
N ILE A 90 21.88 16.12 -0.77
CA ILE A 90 23.15 15.55 -1.18
C ILE A 90 23.95 16.75 -1.64
N SER A 91 24.90 17.14 -0.79
CA SER A 91 25.68 18.34 -0.99
C SER A 91 26.40 18.17 -2.31
N ASN A 92 26.09 19.07 -3.24
CA ASN A 92 26.52 19.08 -4.63
C ASN A 92 27.89 18.43 -4.86
N PHE A 93 27.96 17.50 -5.82
CA PHE A 93 29.13 17.44 -6.70
C PHE A 93 29.20 18.73 -7.50
#